data_AF-A0A3D0UQ80-F1
#
_entry.id   AF-A0A3D0UQ80-F1
#
_cell.length_a   1.000
_cell.length_b   1.000
_cell.length_c   1.000
_cell.angle_alpha   90.00
_cell.angle_beta   90.00
_cell.angle_gamma   90.00
#
_symmetry.space_group_name_H-M   'P 1'
#
loop_
_entity.id
_entity.type
_entity.pdbx_description
1 polymer ?
#
loop_
_entity_poly.entity_id
_entity_poly.type
_entity_poly.pdbx_seq_one_letter_code
_entity_poly.pdbx_strand_id
1 'polypeptide(L)'
;MLQPIKRDELLPKLASLLLAVIFTAVFFWLNSRQYRTFQLRAPDIAHFDQAIWNTLHGRFLFTTITGKSILEFHFTPYMALLSPLLLIWSDVRILFLAQLVGIAVSGLLLYKIVEDKHPLLAPIFLLAFYLNPLLHQVTLLELRRVTLAVPFVALALYGLYKDKRWLMLIG
;
A
#
# COMPACT_ATOMS: atom_id res chain seq x y z
N MET A 1 10.79 14.47 28.94
CA MET A 1 11.15 13.29 29.75
C MET A 1 10.44 12.09 29.14
N LEU A 2 11.12 11.28 28.34
CA LEU A 2 10.51 10.09 27.72
C LEU A 2 10.45 8.99 28.78
N GLN A 3 9.26 8.58 29.21
CA GLN A 3 9.13 7.44 30.10
C GLN A 3 9.54 6.16 29.36
N PRO A 4 10.32 5.26 29.99
CA PRO A 4 10.75 4.01 29.35
C PRO A 4 9.52 3.14 29.07
N ILE A 5 9.37 2.73 27.80
CA ILE A 5 8.34 1.78 27.39
C ILE A 5 8.60 0.49 28.16
N LYS A 6 7.61 0.03 28.92
CA LYS A 6 7.72 -1.23 29.67
C LYS A 6 7.84 -2.40 28.68
N ARG A 7 8.65 -3.41 29.01
CA ARG A 7 8.99 -4.54 28.10
C ARG A 7 7.75 -5.31 27.61
N ASP A 8 6.72 -5.39 28.43
CA ASP A 8 5.40 -5.96 28.15
C ASP A 8 4.65 -5.22 27.02
N GLU A 9 4.85 -3.92 26.84
CA GLU A 9 4.29 -3.16 25.71
C GLU A 9 5.16 -3.21 24.44
N LEU A 10 6.45 -3.52 24.56
CA LEU A 10 7.38 -3.52 23.43
C LEU A 10 7.19 -4.76 22.54
N LEU A 11 6.96 -5.93 23.14
CA LEU A 11 6.82 -7.19 22.41
C LEU A 11 5.63 -7.18 21.41
N PRO A 12 4.41 -6.75 21.77
CA PRO A 12 3.30 -6.67 20.83
C PRO A 12 3.57 -5.72 19.67
N LYS A 13 4.19 -4.57 19.94
CA LYS A 13 4.55 -3.58 18.91
C LYS A 13 5.55 -4.19 17.91
N LEU A 14 6.62 -4.83 18.40
CA LEU A 14 7.59 -5.51 17.54
C LEU A 14 6.94 -6.65 16.75
N ALA A 15 6.06 -7.44 17.36
CA ALA A 15 5.33 -8.51 16.68
C ALA A 15 4.44 -7.97 15.56
N SER A 16 3.71 -6.86 15.80
CA SER A 16 2.86 -6.23 14.78
C SER A 16 3.66 -5.73 13.57
N LEU A 17 4.82 -5.11 13.82
CA LEU A 17 5.74 -4.66 12.78
C LEU A 17 6.35 -5.85 12.02
N LEU A 18 6.72 -6.91 12.73
CA LEU A 18 7.23 -8.13 12.12
C LEU A 18 6.19 -8.75 11.19
N LEU A 19 4.91 -8.84 11.61
CA LEU A 19 3.83 -9.32 10.75
C LEU A 19 3.66 -8.46 9.49
N ALA A 20 3.71 -7.13 9.62
CA ALA A 20 3.64 -6.21 8.49
C ALA A 20 4.81 -6.39 7.51
N VAL A 21 6.03 -6.59 8.03
CA VAL A 21 7.24 -6.85 7.23
C VAL A 21 7.14 -8.19 6.53
N ILE A 22 6.74 -9.26 7.24
CA ILE A 22 6.56 -10.59 6.66
C ILE A 22 5.53 -10.55 5.54
N PHE A 23 4.37 -9.95 5.78
CA PHE A 23 3.33 -9.78 4.76
C PHE A 23 3.89 -9.07 3.53
N THR A 24 4.52 -7.91 3.71
CA THR A 24 5.08 -7.13 2.61
C THR A 24 6.14 -7.94 1.84
N ALA A 25 7.06 -8.60 2.53
CA ALA A 25 8.13 -9.37 1.91
C ALA A 25 7.62 -10.58 1.12
N VAL A 26 6.68 -11.35 1.68
CA VAL A 26 6.08 -12.53 1.02
C VAL A 26 5.33 -12.11 -0.24
N PHE A 27 4.45 -11.13 -0.15
CA PHE A 27 3.66 -10.69 -1.30
C PHE A 27 4.50 -9.95 -2.34
N PHE A 28 5.55 -9.25 -1.92
CA PHE A 28 6.49 -8.62 -2.84
C PHE A 28 7.30 -9.68 -3.60
N TRP A 29 7.74 -10.74 -2.92
CA TRP A 29 8.41 -11.87 -3.56
C TRP A 29 7.49 -12.57 -4.57
N LEU A 30 6.23 -12.84 -4.20
CA LEU A 30 5.23 -13.44 -5.09
C LEU A 30 4.96 -12.59 -6.32
N ASN A 31 4.68 -11.28 -6.15
CA ASN A 31 4.47 -10.35 -7.26
C ASN A 31 5.72 -10.26 -8.16
N SER A 32 6.91 -10.21 -7.57
CA SER A 32 8.17 -10.19 -8.31
C SER A 32 8.42 -11.47 -9.10
N ARG A 33 7.90 -12.62 -8.64
CA ARG A 33 7.94 -13.85 -9.42
C ARG A 33 6.98 -13.78 -10.61
N GLN A 34 5.73 -13.39 -10.38
CA GLN A 34 4.75 -13.23 -11.45
C GLN A 34 5.22 -12.25 -12.54
N TYR A 35 5.85 -11.14 -12.15
CA TYR A 35 6.45 -10.19 -13.07
C TYR A 35 7.52 -10.84 -13.96
N ARG A 36 8.48 -11.56 -13.34
CA ARG A 36 9.60 -12.20 -14.04
C ARG A 36 9.18 -13.38 -14.91
N THR A 37 8.05 -14.01 -14.61
CA THR A 37 7.49 -15.12 -15.39
C THR A 37 6.41 -14.67 -16.37
N PHE A 38 6.22 -13.36 -16.56
CA PHE A 38 5.22 -12.77 -17.48
C PHE A 38 3.78 -13.24 -17.19
N GLN A 39 3.46 -13.49 -15.91
CA GLN A 39 2.14 -13.93 -15.45
C GLN A 39 1.22 -12.77 -15.05
N LEU A 40 1.72 -11.53 -15.07
CA LEU A 40 0.90 -10.36 -14.82
C LEU A 40 -0.05 -10.09 -15.99
N ARG A 41 -1.19 -9.47 -15.69
CA ARG A 41 -2.09 -8.88 -16.69
C ARG A 41 -1.42 -7.64 -17.30
N ALA A 42 -0.52 -7.89 -18.25
CA ALA A 42 0.38 -6.90 -18.83
C ALA A 42 -0.29 -5.63 -19.38
N PRO A 43 -1.48 -5.67 -20.04
CA PRO A 43 -2.08 -4.46 -20.62
C PRO A 43 -2.36 -3.39 -19.58
N ASP A 44 -3.02 -3.71 -18.47
CA ASP A 44 -3.41 -2.68 -17.49
C ASP A 44 -2.19 -2.06 -16.82
N ILE A 45 -1.23 -2.88 -16.37
CA ILE A 45 -0.05 -2.37 -15.66
C ILE A 45 0.87 -1.55 -16.56
N ALA A 46 1.05 -1.95 -17.84
CA ALA A 46 1.96 -1.27 -18.76
C ALA A 46 1.51 0.16 -19.09
N HIS A 47 0.20 0.41 -19.19
CA HIS A 47 -0.32 1.76 -19.42
C HIS A 47 0.03 2.69 -18.26
N PHE A 48 -0.19 2.25 -17.02
CA PHE A 48 0.09 3.07 -15.84
C PHE A 48 1.59 3.24 -15.62
N ASP A 49 2.37 2.18 -15.71
CA ASP A 49 3.83 2.23 -15.54
C ASP A 49 4.46 3.22 -16.54
N GLN A 50 4.12 3.08 -17.83
CA GLN A 50 4.65 3.98 -18.85
C GLN A 50 4.17 5.44 -18.65
N ALA A 51 2.92 5.66 -18.23
CA ALA A 51 2.40 6.99 -17.95
C ALA A 51 3.10 7.66 -16.76
N ILE A 52 3.36 6.90 -15.70
CA ILE A 52 4.09 7.36 -14.51
C ILE A 52 5.54 7.69 -14.91
N TRP A 53 6.20 6.81 -15.67
CA TRP A 53 7.55 7.03 -16.17
C TRP A 53 7.64 8.27 -17.08
N ASN A 54 6.71 8.41 -18.03
CA ASN A 54 6.66 9.55 -18.95
C ASN A 54 6.44 10.90 -18.25
N THR A 55 5.83 10.89 -17.06
CA THR A 55 5.68 12.09 -16.22
C THR A 55 7.03 12.67 -15.82
N LEU A 56 8.03 11.83 -15.54
CA LEU A 56 9.42 12.29 -15.29
C LEU A 56 10.08 12.89 -16.54
N HIS A 57 9.58 12.55 -17.73
CA HIS A 57 10.15 12.93 -19.03
C HIS A 57 9.35 14.05 -19.72
N GLY A 58 8.58 14.82 -18.94
CA GLY A 58 7.81 15.97 -19.45
C GLY A 58 6.53 15.60 -20.22
N ARG A 59 6.18 14.31 -20.30
CA ARG A 59 4.96 13.82 -20.95
C ARG A 59 3.95 13.39 -19.89
N PHE A 60 3.30 14.37 -19.28
CA PHE A 60 2.44 14.18 -18.12
C PHE A 60 1.39 13.08 -18.33
N LEU A 61 1.54 11.98 -17.58
CA LEU A 61 0.65 10.80 -17.59
C LEU A 61 0.30 10.26 -18.99
N PHE A 62 1.22 10.41 -19.94
CA PHE A 62 1.04 9.95 -21.32
C PHE A 62 1.48 8.51 -21.51
N THR A 63 0.78 7.72 -22.31
CA THR A 63 1.24 6.39 -22.76
C THR A 63 1.23 6.28 -24.28
N THR A 64 2.28 5.69 -24.86
CA THR A 64 2.36 5.39 -26.30
C THR A 64 1.46 4.22 -26.69
N ILE A 65 0.97 3.44 -25.72
CA ILE A 65 0.12 2.28 -25.99
C ILE A 65 -1.25 2.72 -26.54
N THR A 66 -1.84 3.79 -25.98
CA THR A 66 -3.08 4.40 -26.51
C THR A 66 -2.82 5.71 -27.26
N GLY A 67 -1.58 6.22 -27.24
CA GLY A 67 -1.23 7.51 -27.83
C GLY A 67 -1.86 8.71 -27.10
N LYS A 68 -2.30 8.53 -25.86
CA LYS A 68 -3.15 9.45 -25.10
C LYS A 68 -2.71 9.53 -23.65
N SER A 69 -3.21 10.53 -22.93
CA SER A 69 -3.07 10.54 -21.47
C SER A 69 -3.95 9.46 -20.86
N ILE A 70 -3.48 8.77 -19.81
CA ILE A 70 -4.34 7.84 -19.05
C ILE A 70 -5.56 8.54 -18.46
N LEU A 71 -5.51 9.88 -18.29
CA LEU A 71 -6.60 10.70 -17.80
C LEU A 71 -7.82 10.74 -18.73
N GLU A 72 -7.65 10.47 -20.02
CA GLU A 72 -8.77 10.41 -20.98
C GLU A 72 -9.69 9.22 -20.75
N PHE A 73 -9.17 8.15 -20.14
CA PHE A 73 -9.91 6.92 -19.88
C PHE A 73 -10.16 6.70 -18.38
N HIS A 74 -9.29 7.24 -17.53
CA HIS A 74 -9.34 7.09 -16.08
C HIS A 74 -8.82 8.35 -15.39
N PHE A 75 -9.70 9.08 -14.71
CA PHE A 75 -9.30 10.26 -13.94
C PHE A 75 -8.52 9.85 -12.67
N THR A 76 -7.22 9.63 -12.81
CA THR A 76 -6.31 9.23 -11.73
C THR A 76 -5.02 10.08 -11.71
N PRO A 77 -5.12 11.41 -11.53
CA PRO A 77 -3.96 12.32 -11.59
C PRO A 77 -2.93 12.05 -10.49
N TYR A 78 -3.35 11.47 -9.37
CA TYR A 78 -2.45 11.12 -8.26
C TYR A 78 -1.37 10.10 -8.65
N MET A 79 -1.54 9.36 -9.76
CA MET A 79 -0.50 8.48 -10.29
C MET A 79 0.80 9.23 -10.60
N ALA A 80 0.72 10.52 -10.94
CA ALA A 80 1.90 11.36 -11.16
C ALA A 80 2.77 11.47 -9.89
N LEU A 81 2.15 11.40 -8.70
CA LEU A 81 2.88 11.45 -7.42
C LEU A 81 3.73 10.20 -7.16
N LEU A 82 3.50 9.12 -7.92
CA LEU A 82 4.30 7.90 -7.86
C LEU A 82 5.56 8.00 -8.74
N SER A 83 5.63 8.99 -9.65
CA SER A 83 6.74 9.11 -10.59
C SER A 83 8.10 9.24 -9.92
N PRO A 84 8.28 9.95 -8.78
CA PRO A 84 9.57 10.01 -8.10
C PRO A 84 10.07 8.65 -7.61
N LEU A 85 9.19 7.66 -7.38
CA LEU A 85 9.62 6.32 -6.99
C LEU A 85 10.48 5.68 -8.09
N LEU A 86 10.19 5.95 -9.36
CA LEU A 86 10.97 5.41 -10.48
C LEU A 86 12.38 5.99 -10.59
N LEU A 87 12.69 7.08 -9.87
CA LEU A 87 14.07 7.58 -9.71
C LEU A 87 14.87 6.77 -8.69
N ILE A 88 14.20 6.20 -7.68
CA ILE A 88 14.83 5.33 -6.68
C ILE A 88 15.10 3.96 -7.30
N TRP A 89 14.12 3.42 -8.02
CA TRP A 89 14.24 2.16 -8.72
C TRP A 89 13.40 2.19 -9.99
N SER A 90 14.06 2.22 -11.14
CA SER A 90 13.43 2.29 -12.46
C SER A 90 12.87 0.92 -12.90
N ASP A 91 11.96 0.38 -12.10
CA ASP A 91 11.28 -0.89 -12.32
C ASP A 91 9.87 -0.84 -11.71
N VAL A 92 8.86 -1.33 -12.44
CA VAL A 92 7.45 -1.34 -12.03
C VAL A 92 7.22 -2.00 -10.66
N ARG A 93 8.11 -2.91 -10.23
CA ARG A 93 8.03 -3.55 -8.92
C ARG A 93 8.08 -2.57 -7.76
N ILE A 94 8.66 -1.37 -7.92
CA ILE A 94 8.59 -0.35 -6.87
C ILE A 94 7.15 0.11 -6.60
N LEU A 95 6.28 0.10 -7.61
CA LEU A 95 4.87 0.42 -7.47
C LEU A 95 4.13 -0.69 -6.72
N PHE A 96 4.48 -1.97 -6.97
CA PHE A 96 3.95 -3.09 -6.18
C PHE A 96 4.36 -2.97 -4.72
N LEU A 97 5.61 -2.60 -4.45
CA LEU A 97 6.08 -2.37 -3.09
C LEU A 97 5.31 -1.25 -2.40
N ALA A 98 5.07 -0.12 -3.09
CA ALA A 98 4.27 0.98 -2.55
C ALA A 98 2.84 0.55 -2.17
N GLN A 99 2.17 -0.22 -3.04
CA GLN A 99 0.85 -0.80 -2.75
C GLN A 99 0.90 -1.71 -1.51
N LEU A 100 1.86 -2.62 -1.42
CA LEU A 100 1.97 -3.57 -0.32
C LEU A 100 2.28 -2.89 1.01
N VAL A 101 3.16 -1.89 1.00
CA VAL A 101 3.45 -1.06 2.18
C VAL A 101 2.20 -0.30 2.61
N GLY A 102 1.43 0.27 1.67
CA GLY A 102 0.16 0.93 1.99
C GLY A 102 -0.84 -0.01 2.68
N ILE A 103 -0.99 -1.23 2.17
CA ILE A 103 -1.87 -2.24 2.78
C ILE A 103 -1.36 -2.67 4.16
N ALA A 104 -0.05 -2.88 4.32
CA ALA A 104 0.54 -3.21 5.60
C ALA A 104 0.32 -2.09 6.64
N VAL A 105 0.55 -0.83 6.25
CA VAL A 105 0.27 0.34 7.11
C VAL A 105 -1.21 0.40 7.48
N SER A 106 -2.12 0.08 6.56
CA SER A 106 -3.56 0.03 6.84
C SER A 106 -3.89 -0.99 7.94
N GLY A 107 -3.32 -2.19 7.86
CA GLY A 107 -3.45 -3.22 8.89
C GLY A 107 -2.96 -2.73 10.26
N LEU A 108 -1.81 -2.05 10.30
CA LEU A 108 -1.26 -1.47 11.53
C LEU A 108 -2.12 -0.34 12.13
N LEU A 109 -2.75 0.49 11.29
CA LEU A 109 -3.66 1.54 11.75
C LEU A 109 -4.92 0.94 12.38
N LEU A 110 -5.52 -0.06 11.73
CA LEU A 110 -6.67 -0.78 12.27
C LEU A 110 -6.31 -1.59 13.54
N TYR A 111 -5.11 -2.18 13.59
CA TYR A 111 -4.58 -2.84 14.78
C TYR A 111 -4.60 -1.92 15.99
N LYS A 112 -4.18 -0.66 15.86
CA LYS A 112 -4.19 0.32 16.97
C LYS A 112 -5.60 0.63 17.47
N ILE A 113 -6.61 0.60 16.60
CA ILE A 113 -8.02 0.78 17.01
C ILE A 113 -8.45 -0.40 17.91
N VAL A 114 -8.07 -1.62 17.53
CA VAL A 114 -8.42 -2.82 18.29
C VAL A 114 -7.60 -2.92 19.59
N GLU A 115 -6.30 -2.60 19.53
CA GLU A 115 -5.38 -2.66 20.67
C GLU A 115 -5.86 -1.80 21.84
N ASP A 116 -6.37 -0.61 21.56
CA ASP A 116 -6.91 0.30 22.56
C ASP A 116 -8.04 -0.30 23.41
N LYS A 117 -8.91 -1.13 22.82
CA LYS A 117 -10.08 -1.71 23.53
C LYS A 117 -9.86 -3.16 23.94
N HIS A 118 -9.14 -3.91 23.12
CA HIS A 118 -8.96 -5.35 23.23
C HIS A 118 -7.50 -5.73 22.91
N PRO A 119 -6.54 -5.40 23.79
CA PRO A 119 -5.11 -5.58 23.54
C PRO A 119 -4.73 -7.04 23.25
N LEU A 120 -5.42 -8.00 23.87
CA LEU A 120 -5.20 -9.43 23.63
C LEU A 120 -5.72 -9.91 22.26
N LEU A 121 -6.74 -9.25 21.70
CA LEU A 121 -7.33 -9.61 20.41
C LEU A 121 -6.65 -8.90 19.24
N ALA A 122 -5.98 -7.78 19.47
CA ALA A 122 -5.38 -6.99 18.41
C ALA A 122 -4.35 -7.78 17.55
N PRO A 123 -3.43 -8.60 18.12
CA PRO A 123 -2.51 -9.39 17.32
C PRO A 123 -3.24 -10.42 16.44
N ILE A 124 -4.29 -11.04 16.98
CA ILE A 124 -5.12 -12.02 16.27
C ILE A 124 -5.86 -11.33 15.12
N PHE A 125 -6.43 -10.15 15.38
CA PHE A 125 -7.07 -9.33 14.35
C PHE A 125 -6.10 -8.98 13.21
N LEU A 126 -4.89 -8.52 13.53
CA LEU A 126 -3.88 -8.16 12.53
C LEU A 126 -3.43 -9.37 11.71
N LEU A 127 -3.22 -10.50 12.38
CA LEU A 127 -2.91 -11.77 11.70
C LEU A 127 -4.05 -12.18 10.76
N ALA A 128 -5.30 -12.14 11.23
CA ALA A 128 -6.47 -12.46 10.41
C ALA A 128 -6.63 -11.50 9.22
N PHE A 129 -6.36 -10.21 9.43
CA PHE A 129 -6.34 -9.21 8.36
C PHE A 129 -5.32 -9.57 7.28
N TYR A 130 -4.08 -9.90 7.65
CA TYR A 130 -3.03 -10.28 6.70
C TYR A 130 -3.18 -11.68 6.11
N LEU A 131 -3.94 -12.58 6.74
CA LEU A 131 -4.26 -13.90 6.20
C LEU A 131 -5.56 -13.92 5.39
N ASN A 132 -6.26 -12.79 5.26
CA ASN A 132 -7.52 -12.71 4.54
C ASN A 132 -7.32 -13.04 3.04
N PRO A 133 -7.96 -14.10 2.50
CA PRO A 133 -7.83 -14.49 1.09
C PRO A 133 -8.27 -13.41 0.10
N LEU A 134 -9.26 -12.58 0.47
CA LEU A 134 -9.71 -11.45 -0.36
C LEU A 134 -8.62 -10.38 -0.46
N LEU A 135 -7.89 -10.15 0.64
CA LEU A 135 -6.74 -9.25 0.62
C LEU A 135 -5.64 -9.81 -0.28
N HIS A 136 -5.38 -11.12 -0.20
CA HIS A 136 -4.37 -11.79 -1.03
C HIS A 136 -4.69 -11.65 -2.52
N GLN A 137 -5.96 -11.88 -2.89
CA GLN A 137 -6.42 -11.72 -4.27
C GLN A 137 -6.17 -10.30 -4.79
N VAL A 138 -6.48 -9.28 -3.99
CA VAL A 138 -6.23 -7.88 -4.34
C VAL A 138 -4.72 -7.61 -4.51
N THR A 139 -3.88 -8.17 -3.65
CA THR A 139 -2.42 -7.97 -3.70
C THR A 139 -1.69 -8.72 -4.80
N LEU A 140 -2.24 -9.84 -5.29
CA LEU A 140 -1.56 -10.74 -6.24
C LEU A 140 -2.00 -10.54 -7.69
N LEU A 141 -3.12 -9.86 -7.95
CA LEU A 141 -3.66 -9.74 -9.31
C LEU A 141 -2.93 -8.70 -10.17
N GLU A 142 -2.63 -7.52 -9.62
CA GLU A 142 -1.94 -6.39 -10.29
C GLU A 142 -1.85 -5.16 -9.35
N LEU A 143 -1.19 -4.09 -9.80
CA LEU A 143 -1.30 -2.77 -9.16
C LEU A 143 -2.74 -2.27 -9.30
N ARG A 144 -3.53 -2.41 -8.25
CA ARG A 144 -4.90 -1.87 -8.23
C ARG A 144 -4.86 -0.45 -7.71
N ARG A 145 -5.10 0.50 -8.59
CA ARG A 145 -5.10 1.95 -8.30
C ARG A 145 -5.80 2.32 -6.98
N VAL A 146 -6.98 1.74 -6.74
CA VAL A 146 -7.80 1.97 -5.54
C VAL A 146 -7.10 1.55 -4.24
N THR A 147 -6.20 0.56 -4.28
CA THR A 147 -5.50 0.06 -3.09
C THR A 147 -4.54 1.08 -2.49
N LEU A 148 -4.03 2.01 -3.31
CA LEU A 148 -3.19 3.10 -2.84
C LEU A 148 -3.99 4.10 -1.97
N ALA A 149 -5.33 4.11 -2.06
CA ALA A 149 -6.19 4.91 -1.19
C ALA A 149 -6.44 4.25 0.17
N VAL A 150 -6.25 2.92 0.29
CA VAL A 150 -6.57 2.16 1.51
C VAL A 150 -5.84 2.66 2.77
N PRO A 151 -4.53 2.97 2.76
CA PRO A 151 -3.87 3.54 3.94
C PRO A 151 -4.46 4.88 4.39
N PHE A 152 -4.94 5.69 3.45
CA PHE A 152 -5.57 6.98 3.74
C PHE A 152 -6.95 6.78 4.38
N VAL A 153 -7.78 5.89 3.83
CA VAL A 153 -9.05 5.50 4.46
C VAL A 153 -8.84 4.93 5.87
N ALA A 154 -7.85 4.04 6.05
CA ALA A 154 -7.51 3.51 7.36
C ALA A 154 -7.02 4.60 8.33
N LEU A 155 -6.29 5.60 7.83
CA LEU A 155 -5.83 6.75 8.60
C LEU A 155 -7.00 7.63 9.03
N ALA A 156 -7.97 7.86 8.15
CA ALA A 156 -9.19 8.60 8.46
C ALA A 156 -10.02 7.88 9.53
N LEU A 157 -10.20 6.56 9.42
CA LEU A 157 -10.88 5.75 10.44
C LEU A 157 -10.16 5.81 11.80
N TYR A 158 -8.83 5.71 11.80
CA TYR A 158 -8.03 5.86 13.01
C TYR A 158 -8.14 7.29 13.59
N GLY A 159 -8.16 8.31 12.73
CA GLY A 159 -8.38 9.71 13.10
C GLY A 159 -9.73 9.93 13.77
N LEU A 160 -10.80 9.42 13.15
CA LEU A 160 -12.15 9.45 13.71
C LEU A 160 -12.20 8.77 15.08
N TYR A 161 -11.58 7.59 15.21
CA TYR A 161 -11.53 6.85 16.45
C TYR A 161 -10.80 7.60 17.59
N LYS A 162 -9.73 8.33 17.27
CA LYS A 162 -8.95 9.14 18.23
C LYS A 162 -9.45 10.57 18.41
N ASP A 163 -10.59 10.93 17.81
CA ASP A 163 -11.12 12.31 17.73
C ASP A 163 -10.09 13.34 17.20
N LYS A 164 -9.25 12.90 16.24
CA LYS A 164 -8.23 13.72 15.59
C LYS A 164 -8.66 14.07 14.18
N ARG A 165 -9.51 15.08 14.06
CA ARG A 165 -10.11 15.53 12.78
C ARG A 165 -9.09 15.82 11.68
N TRP A 166 -7.89 16.29 12.01
CA TRP A 166 -6.85 16.53 11.02
C TRP A 166 -6.35 15.25 10.32
N LEU A 167 -6.35 14.09 11.01
CA LEU A 167 -6.04 12.80 10.40
C LEU A 167 -7.12 12.35 9.41
N MET A 168 -8.36 12.79 9.61
CA MET A 168 -9.48 12.55 8.68
C MET A 168 -9.45 13.46 7.45
N LEU A 169 -8.69 14.57 7.49
CA LEU A 169 -8.51 15.45 6.34
C LEU A 169 -7.33 15.02 5.48
N ILE A 170 -6.33 14.37 6.09
CA ILE A 170 -5.17 13.81 5.40
C ILE A 170 -5.49 12.44 4.79
N GLY A 171 -6.27 11.63 5.51
CA GLY A 171 -6.75 10.31 5.06
C GLY A 171 -8.01 10.41 4.22
#